data_AF-A0A350DKE4-F1
#
_entry.id   AF-A0A350DKE4-F1
#
_cell.length_a   1.000
_cell.length_b   1.000
_cell.length_c   1.000
_cell.angle_alpha   90.00
_cell.angle_beta   90.00
_cell.angle_gamma   90.00
#
_symmetry.space_group_name_H-M   'P 1'
#
loop_
_entity.id
_entity.type
_entity.pdbx_description
1 polymer ?
#
loop_
_entity_poly.entity_id
_entity_poly.type
_entity_poly.pdbx_seq_one_letter_code
_entity_poly.pdbx_strand_id
1 'polypeptide(L)'
;MDKRASIQWFPGHMNKARNEIKEIMPQMDVIIEVIDARIPYSSENPMVAALRGEKPVIKILNKADLADPELTKAWMEYLEQQDGVKAIACDNNKAA
;
A
#
# COMPACT_ATOMS: atom_id res chain seq x y z
N MET A 1 34.70 17.47 7.84
CA MET A 1 33.35 17.70 7.26
C MET A 1 32.50 16.53 7.68
N ASP A 2 31.68 16.76 8.69
CA ASP A 2 30.92 15.75 9.40
C ASP A 2 29.82 15.18 8.47
N LYS A 3 29.94 13.89 8.12
CA LYS A 3 28.89 13.17 7.39
C LYS A 3 27.72 13.04 8.35
N ARG A 4 26.77 13.98 8.27
CA ARG A 4 25.47 13.89 8.95
C ARG A 4 24.93 12.48 8.70
N ALA A 5 24.97 11.65 9.74
CA ALA A 5 24.47 10.29 9.69
C ALA A 5 23.01 10.36 9.29
N SER A 6 22.72 9.93 8.05
CA SER A 6 21.35 9.71 7.61
C SER A 6 20.72 8.78 8.63
N ILE A 7 19.69 9.25 9.33
CA ILE A 7 18.91 8.41 10.23
C ILE A 7 18.35 7.28 9.37
N GLN A 8 18.99 6.12 9.49
CA GLN A 8 18.58 4.92 8.81
C GLN A 8 17.43 4.36 9.63
N TRP A 9 16.20 4.80 9.32
CA TRP A 9 14.95 4.31 9.92
C TRP A 9 14.75 2.79 9.73
N PHE A 10 15.67 2.13 9.04
CA PHE A 10 15.64 0.72 8.68
C PHE A 10 16.79 -0.06 9.33
N PRO A 11 16.63 -0.54 10.59
CA PRO A 11 17.51 -1.58 11.14
C PRO A 11 17.48 -2.83 10.24
N GLY A 12 18.46 -3.73 10.36
CA GLY A 12 18.67 -4.86 9.45
C GLY A 12 17.43 -5.71 9.10
N HIS A 13 16.38 -5.69 9.93
CA HIS A 13 15.08 -6.34 9.68
C HIS A 13 14.32 -5.80 8.45
N MET A 14 14.43 -4.51 8.09
CA MET A 14 13.70 -3.99 6.92
C MET A 14 14.40 -4.27 5.59
N ASN A 15 15.74 -4.31 5.58
CA ASN A 15 16.45 -4.85 4.41
C ASN A 15 16.11 -6.34 4.21
N LYS A 16 15.98 -7.09 5.31
CA LYS A 16 15.52 -8.48 5.26
C LYS A 16 14.11 -8.59 4.67
N ALA A 17 13.13 -7.87 5.22
CA ALA A 17 11.75 -7.86 4.70
C ALA A 17 11.67 -7.44 3.24
N ARG A 18 12.47 -6.45 2.82
CA ARG A 18 12.54 -6.01 1.42
C ARG A 18 13.06 -7.09 0.49
N ASN A 19 14.10 -7.82 0.90
CA ASN A 19 14.64 -8.92 0.11
C ASN A 19 13.66 -10.09 0.05
N GLU A 20 13.04 -10.44 1.18
CA GLU A 20 12.00 -11.49 1.24
C GLU A 20 10.83 -11.15 0.31
N ILE A 21 10.30 -9.92 0.34
CA ILE A 21 9.23 -9.47 -0.58
C ILE A 21 9.66 -9.62 -2.04
N LYS A 22 10.89 -9.23 -2.39
CA LYS A 22 11.40 -9.38 -3.76
C LYS A 22 11.49 -10.84 -4.21
N GLU A 23 11.85 -11.74 -3.30
CA GLU A 23 12.01 -13.17 -3.58
C GLU A 23 10.66 -13.90 -3.72
N ILE A 24 9.67 -13.54 -2.89
CA ILE A 24 8.36 -14.21 -2.92
C ILE A 24 7.39 -13.59 -3.93
N MET A 25 7.48 -12.30 -4.25
CA MET A 25 6.51 -11.61 -5.10
C MET A 25 6.37 -12.22 -6.51
N PRO A 26 7.42 -12.72 -7.19
CA PRO A 26 7.26 -13.43 -8.46
C PRO A 26 6.37 -14.67 -8.39
N GLN A 27 6.23 -15.28 -7.22
CA GLN A 27 5.46 -16.50 -6.98
C GLN A 27 3.99 -16.22 -6.64
N MET A 28 3.61 -14.94 -6.49
CA MET A 28 2.24 -14.53 -6.14
C MET A 28 1.43 -14.22 -7.38
N ASP A 29 0.15 -14.60 -7.37
CA ASP A 29 -0.80 -14.28 -8.45
C ASP A 29 -1.46 -12.91 -8.27
N VAL A 30 -1.61 -12.46 -7.02
CA VAL A 30 -2.29 -11.21 -6.65
C VAL A 30 -1.61 -10.57 -5.45
N ILE A 31 -1.62 -9.24 -5.39
CA ILE A 31 -1.14 -8.46 -4.24
C ILE A 31 -2.33 -7.81 -3.55
N ILE A 32 -2.38 -7.90 -2.23
CA ILE A 32 -3.35 -7.16 -1.41
C ILE A 32 -2.55 -6.12 -0.62
N GLU A 33 -2.81 -4.84 -0.88
CA GLU A 33 -2.17 -3.74 -0.18
C GLU A 33 -3.19 -3.05 0.71
N VAL A 34 -2.94 -3.04 2.02
CA VAL A 34 -3.82 -2.37 2.98
C VAL A 34 -3.24 -1.00 3.30
N ILE A 35 -3.99 0.06 2.99
CA ILE A 35 -3.64 1.46 3.19
C ILE A 35 -4.65 2.16 4.11
N ASP A 36 -4.28 3.31 4.68
CA ASP A 36 -5.16 4.09 5.56
C ASP A 36 -6.00 5.06 4.71
N ALA A 37 -7.32 4.95 4.76
CA ALA A 37 -8.26 5.73 3.95
C ALA A 37 -8.13 7.25 4.15
N ARG A 38 -7.60 7.69 5.31
CA ARG A 38 -7.43 9.13 5.61
C ARG A 38 -6.24 9.74 4.89
N ILE A 39 -5.26 8.92 4.50
CA ILE A 39 -4.03 9.33 3.81
C ILE A 39 -3.61 8.28 2.75
N PRO A 40 -4.44 8.01 1.72
CA PRO A 40 -4.21 6.86 0.83
C PRO A 40 -2.82 6.90 0.20
N TYR A 41 -2.45 8.02 -0.43
CA TYR A 41 -1.14 8.19 -1.07
C TYR A 41 0.05 8.03 -0.09
N SER A 42 -0.02 8.66 1.09
CA SER A 42 1.11 8.65 2.04
C SER A 42 1.28 7.33 2.77
N SER A 43 0.28 6.46 2.76
CA SER A 43 0.31 5.14 3.41
C SER A 43 0.58 3.98 2.45
N GLU A 44 0.66 4.24 1.14
CA GLU A 44 1.14 3.27 0.14
C GLU A 44 2.60 2.87 0.38
N ASN A 45 2.95 1.64 -0.02
CA ASN A 45 4.33 1.19 -0.05
C ASN A 45 4.92 1.36 -1.46
N PRO A 46 5.88 2.28 -1.66
CA PRO A 46 6.49 2.52 -2.98
C PRO A 46 7.16 1.29 -3.58
N MET A 47 7.55 0.31 -2.75
CA MET A 47 8.13 -0.93 -3.26
C MET A 47 7.13 -1.82 -3.99
N VAL A 48 5.85 -1.81 -3.60
CA VAL A 48 4.82 -2.59 -4.29
C VAL A 48 4.69 -2.10 -5.72
N ALA A 49 4.60 -0.78 -5.92
CA ALA A 49 4.57 -0.17 -7.23
C ALA A 49 5.81 -0.53 -8.08
N ALA A 50 7.00 -0.57 -7.47
CA ALA A 50 8.24 -0.86 -8.17
C ALA A 50 8.45 -2.35 -8.52
N LEU A 51 7.85 -3.28 -7.77
CA LEU A 51 8.14 -4.72 -7.89
C LEU A 51 7.00 -5.54 -8.51
N ARG A 52 5.76 -5.05 -8.47
CA ARG A 52 4.59 -5.84 -8.88
C ARG A 52 4.58 -6.25 -10.35
N GLY A 53 5.16 -5.42 -11.24
CA GLY A 53 5.02 -5.59 -12.69
C GLY A 53 3.56 -5.49 -13.10
N GLU A 54 3.07 -6.47 -13.87
CA GLU A 54 1.69 -6.54 -14.35
C GLU A 54 0.74 -7.26 -13.38
N LYS A 55 1.21 -7.65 -12.18
CA LYS A 55 0.37 -8.37 -11.23
C LYS A 55 -0.78 -7.49 -10.75
N PRO A 56 -2.01 -8.06 -10.68
CA PRO A 56 -3.17 -7.35 -10.16
C PRO A 56 -2.99 -7.01 -8.68
N VAL A 57 -3.51 -5.84 -8.28
CA VAL A 57 -3.46 -5.33 -6.91
C VAL A 57 -4.86 -5.01 -6.43
N ILE A 58 -5.21 -5.50 -5.24
CA ILE A 58 -6.37 -5.06 -4.50
C ILE A 58 -5.88 -4.10 -3.41
N LYS A 59 -6.25 -2.82 -3.51
CA LYS A 59 -5.99 -1.81 -2.50
C LYS A 59 -7.17 -1.73 -1.54
N ILE A 60 -6.92 -2.06 -0.27
CA ILE A 60 -7.88 -1.95 0.82
C ILE A 60 -7.67 -0.63 1.53
N LEU A 61 -8.58 0.32 1.38
CA LEU A 61 -8.60 1.59 2.12
C LEU A 61 -9.27 1.33 3.47
N ASN A 62 -8.46 0.95 4.46
CA ASN A 62 -8.90 0.66 5.81
C ASN A 62 -9.23 1.93 6.61
N LYS A 63 -10.09 1.80 7.63
CA LYS A 63 -10.61 2.90 8.47
C LYS A 63 -11.41 3.92 7.67
N ALA A 64 -12.15 3.47 6.66
CA ALA A 64 -13.01 4.33 5.86
C ALA A 64 -14.07 5.05 6.72
N ASP A 65 -14.48 4.47 7.85
CA ASP A 65 -15.35 5.11 8.85
C ASP A 65 -14.77 6.39 9.46
N LEU A 66 -13.44 6.55 9.43
CA LEU A 66 -12.73 7.71 9.96
C LEU A 66 -12.29 8.70 8.87
N ALA A 67 -12.57 8.40 7.61
CA ALA A 67 -12.20 9.22 6.46
C ALA A 67 -13.42 9.96 5.91
N ASP A 68 -13.17 11.02 5.14
CA ASP A 68 -14.23 11.68 4.39
C ASP A 68 -14.73 10.73 3.26
N PRO A 69 -16.03 10.42 3.18
CA PRO A 69 -16.56 9.44 2.24
C PRO A 69 -16.48 9.91 0.78
N GLU A 70 -16.60 11.21 0.51
CA GLU A 70 -16.50 11.78 -0.85
C GLU A 70 -15.05 11.74 -1.33
N LEU A 71 -14.11 12.12 -0.46
CA LEU A 71 -12.69 12.01 -0.77
C LEU A 71 -12.23 10.56 -0.89
N THR A 72 -12.74 9.66 -0.04
CA THR A 72 -12.45 8.22 -0.14
C THR A 72 -12.88 7.67 -1.50
N LYS A 73 -14.08 8.04 -1.97
CA LYS A 73 -14.54 7.67 -3.30
C LYS A 73 -13.66 8.24 -4.41
N ALA A 74 -13.29 9.53 -4.35
CA ALA A 74 -12.40 10.14 -5.32
C ALA A 74 -11.01 9.46 -5.35
N TRP A 75 -10.49 9.06 -4.18
CA TRP A 75 -9.25 8.29 -4.09
C TRP A 75 -9.39 6.90 -4.70
N MET A 76 -10.49 6.19 -4.46
CA MET A 76 -10.74 4.90 -5.11
C MET A 76 -10.75 5.03 -6.63
N GLU A 77 -11.47 6.03 -7.16
CA GLU A 77 -11.52 6.30 -8.60
C GLU A 77 -10.13 6.63 -9.17
N TYR A 78 -9.33 7.44 -8.47
CA TYR A 78 -7.95 7.74 -8.86
C TYR A 78 -7.06 6.49 -8.85
N LEU A 79 -7.15 5.66 -7.81
CA LEU A 79 -6.34 4.45 -7.69
C LEU A 79 -6.71 3.40 -8.76
N GLU A 80 -7.99 3.31 -9.12
CA GLU A 80 -8.49 2.39 -10.16
C GLU A 80 -8.12 2.83 -11.59
N GLN A 81 -7.58 4.03 -11.79
CA GLN A 81 -6.97 4.43 -13.07
C GLN A 81 -5.63 3.73 -13.31
N GLN A 82 -5.02 3.14 -12.28
CA GLN A 82 -3.77 2.40 -12.42
C GLN A 82 -4.04 0.99 -12.96
N ASP A 83 -3.22 0.55 -13.91
CA ASP A 83 -3.37 -0.77 -14.55
C ASP A 83 -3.38 -1.92 -13.53
N GLY A 84 -4.43 -2.74 -13.61
CA GLY A 84 -4.61 -3.91 -12.75
C GLY A 84 -4.92 -3.60 -11.29
N VAL A 85 -5.34 -2.39 -10.95
CA VAL A 85 -5.68 -2.00 -9.57
C VAL A 85 -7.20 -2.02 -9.36
N LYS A 86 -7.64 -2.67 -8.28
CA LYS A 86 -9.00 -2.54 -7.72
C LYS A 86 -8.92 -1.89 -6.35
N ALA A 87 -9.79 -0.93 -6.06
CA ALA A 87 -9.85 -0.28 -4.75
C ALA A 87 -11.13 -0.70 -4.00
N ILE A 88 -11.00 -0.93 -2.69
CA ILE A 88 -12.11 -1.28 -1.80
C ILE A 88 -11.96 -0.49 -0.51
N ALA A 89 -12.99 0.28 -0.14
CA ALA A 89 -13.06 0.89 1.18
C ALA A 89 -13.56 -0.13 2.21
N CYS A 90 -12.85 -0.23 3.33
CA CYS A 90 -13.23 -1.07 4.47
C CYS A 90 -13.32 -0.22 5.73
N ASP A 91 -14.39 -0.43 6.49
CA ASP A 91 -14.58 0.11 7.82
C ASP A 91 -14.52 -1.00 8.87
N ASN A 92 -14.63 -0.63 10.14
CA ASN A 92 -14.69 -1.59 11.25
C ASN A 92 -16.11 -2.15 11.50
N ASN A 93 -17.07 -1.98 10.58
CA ASN A 93 -18.35 -2.65 10.73
C ASN A 93 -18.12 -4.15 10.51
N LYS A 94 -18.05 -4.88 11.63
CA LYS A 94 -18.30 -6.32 11.61
C LYS A 94 -19.62 -6.49 10.87
N ALA A 95 -19.61 -7.24 9.78
CA ALA A 95 -20.83 -7.63 9.09
C ALA A 95 -21.85 -8.07 10.15
N ALA A 96 -22.95 -7.34 10.25
CA ALA A 96 -24.06 -7.69 11.13
C ALA A 96 -24.73 -8.98 10.64
#